data_AF-A0A5K1CXW6-F1
#
_entry.id   AF-A0A5K1CXW6-F1
#
_cell.length_a   1.000
_cell.length_b   1.000
_cell.length_c   1.000
_cell.angle_alpha   90.00
_cell.angle_beta   90.00
_cell.angle_gamma   90.00
#
_symmetry.space_group_name_H-M   'P 1'
#
loop_
_entity.id
_entity.type
_entity.pdbx_description
1 polymer ?
#
loop_
_entity_poly.entity_id
_entity_poly.type
_entity_poly.pdbx_seq_one_letter_code
_entity_poly.pdbx_strand_id
1 'polypeptide(L)'
;GLEALNVHSNEFVYDHSISTGEIVRKVESPIDKVHVFKDILKNCGDDAKCLSVYIGDSVGDLLCLLEADVGIVIGSSPSLRKVGTRFAVSFVPLFTGVVKKQKESVEAGFIDWKWQKGVLYTASSWTEIHAFILGL
;
A
#
# COMPACT_ATOMS: atom_id res chain seq x y z
N GLY A 1 8.33 14.30 -17.14
CA GLY A 1 7.13 13.84 -16.43
C GLY A 1 7.34 12.39 -16.05
N LEU A 2 6.74 11.91 -14.96
CA LEU A 2 6.82 10.51 -14.58
C LEU A 2 5.88 9.72 -15.51
N GLU A 3 6.41 9.10 -16.58
CA GLU A 3 5.60 8.42 -17.62
C GLU A 3 4.78 7.22 -17.10
N ALA A 4 4.96 6.82 -15.84
CA ALA A 4 4.26 5.72 -15.18
C ALA A 4 3.21 6.16 -14.13
N LEU A 5 2.88 7.45 -14.03
CA LEU A 5 1.92 7.94 -13.03
C LEU A 5 0.46 7.72 -13.50
N ASN A 6 -0.21 6.71 -12.94
CA ASN A 6 -1.65 6.51 -13.09
C ASN A 6 -2.40 7.00 -11.85
N VAL A 7 -3.32 7.95 -12.03
CA VAL A 7 -4.10 8.54 -10.92
C VAL A 7 -5.53 7.99 -10.96
N HIS A 8 -5.96 7.42 -9.83
CA HIS A 8 -7.31 6.90 -9.64
C HIS A 8 -7.94 7.61 -8.43
N SER A 9 -9.03 8.33 -8.66
CA SER A 9 -9.76 9.09 -7.63
C SER A 9 -11.23 9.21 -8.02
N ASN A 10 -12.02 9.83 -7.15
CA ASN A 10 -13.32 10.35 -7.54
C ASN A 10 -13.14 11.44 -8.60
N GLU A 11 -14.02 11.42 -9.59
CA GLU A 11 -14.07 12.43 -10.64
C GLU A 11 -15.40 13.17 -10.54
N PHE A 12 -15.35 14.50 -10.46
CA PHE A 12 -16.53 15.35 -10.32
C PHE A 12 -16.93 15.94 -11.67
N VAL A 13 -18.23 16.17 -11.87
CA VAL A 13 -18.71 16.97 -12.99
C VAL A 13 -18.54 18.44 -12.65
N TYR A 14 -17.95 19.19 -13.58
CA TYR A 14 -17.78 20.63 -13.48
C TYR A 14 -18.64 21.35 -14.52
N ASP A 15 -19.28 22.43 -14.09
CA ASP A 15 -19.81 23.45 -15.00
C ASP A 15 -18.85 24.64 -14.95
N HIS A 16 -18.19 24.91 -16.08
CA HIS A 16 -17.02 25.78 -16.17
C HIS A 16 -15.91 25.40 -15.15
N SER A 17 -15.77 26.16 -14.07
CA SER A 17 -14.78 25.96 -13.00
C SER A 17 -15.40 25.62 -11.64
N ILE A 18 -16.71 25.39 -11.61
CA ILE A 18 -17.48 25.13 -10.38
C ILE A 18 -17.94 23.68 -10.41
N SER A 19 -17.66 22.93 -9.34
CA SER A 19 -18.17 21.57 -9.20
C SER A 19 -19.69 21.60 -9.04
N THR A 20 -20.38 20.77 -9.82
CA THR A 20 -21.84 20.59 -9.73
C THR A 20 -22.25 19.76 -8.51
N GLY A 21 -21.30 19.10 -7.85
CA GLY A 21 -21.54 18.12 -6.80
C GLY A 21 -21.85 16.71 -7.32
N GLU A 22 -22.03 16.53 -8.63
CA GLU A 22 -22.19 15.21 -9.24
C GLU A 22 -20.83 14.49 -9.37
N ILE A 23 -20.85 13.17 -9.18
CA ILE A 23 -19.67 12.31 -9.18
C ILE A 23 -19.77 11.31 -10.34
N VAL A 24 -18.85 11.42 -11.30
CA VAL A 24 -18.75 10.59 -12.51
C VAL A 24 -18.10 9.24 -12.20
N ARG A 25 -16.98 9.27 -11.48
CA ARG A 25 -16.21 8.08 -11.09
C ARG A 25 -16.20 7.97 -9.58
N LYS A 26 -16.52 6.78 -9.08
CA LYS A 26 -16.55 6.49 -7.64
C LYS A 26 -15.44 5.52 -7.28
N VAL A 27 -14.42 6.05 -6.60
CA VAL A 27 -13.43 5.29 -5.83
C VAL A 27 -13.62 5.69 -4.37
N GLU A 28 -14.86 5.59 -3.89
CA GLU A 28 -15.28 6.17 -2.61
C GLU A 28 -15.08 5.20 -1.45
N SER A 29 -15.17 3.91 -1.74
CA SER A 29 -15.18 2.89 -0.70
C SER A 29 -13.86 2.12 -0.61
N PRO A 30 -13.57 1.50 0.54
CA PRO A 30 -12.43 0.61 0.70
C PRO A 30 -12.45 -0.54 -0.31
N ILE A 31 -13.64 -0.99 -0.71
CA ILE A 31 -13.79 -2.08 -1.67
C ILE A 31 -13.48 -1.60 -3.10
N ASP A 32 -13.82 -0.36 -3.47
CA ASP A 32 -13.48 0.21 -4.77
C ASP A 32 -11.96 0.34 -4.92
N LYS A 33 -11.27 0.80 -3.87
CA LYS A 33 -9.81 0.87 -3.84
C LYS A 33 -9.16 -0.48 -4.13
N VAL A 34 -9.68 -1.56 -3.53
CA VAL A 34 -9.17 -2.93 -3.75
C VAL A 34 -9.40 -3.39 -5.18
N HIS A 35 -10.57 -3.13 -5.75
CA HIS A 35 -10.85 -3.48 -7.14
C HIS A 35 -9.87 -2.77 -8.09
N VAL A 36 -9.70 -1.45 -7.91
CA VAL A 36 -8.73 -0.67 -8.70
C VAL A 36 -7.31 -1.21 -8.53
N PHE A 37 -6.90 -1.52 -7.29
CA PHE A 37 -5.58 -2.07 -7.02
C PHE A 37 -5.35 -3.41 -7.73
N LYS A 38 -6.33 -4.32 -7.67
CA LYS A 38 -6.27 -5.62 -8.38
C LYS A 38 -6.18 -5.46 -9.90
N ASP A 39 -6.89 -4.49 -10.46
CA ASP A 39 -6.84 -4.22 -11.89
C ASP A 39 -5.47 -3.66 -12.32
N ILE A 40 -4.85 -2.81 -11.49
CA ILE A 40 -3.46 -2.35 -11.69
C ILE A 40 -2.51 -3.55 -11.69
N LEU A 41 -2.64 -4.48 -10.73
CA LEU A 41 -1.78 -5.66 -10.65
C LEU A 41 -1.91 -6.57 -11.88
N LYS A 42 -3.14 -6.80 -12.39
CA LYS A 42 -3.37 -7.58 -13.61
C LYS A 42 -2.70 -6.96 -14.84
N ASN A 43 -2.66 -5.63 -14.91
CA ASN A 43 -2.09 -4.90 -16.04
C ASN A 43 -0.55 -4.87 -16.02
N CYS A 44 0.11 -5.31 -14.93
CA CYS A 44 1.57 -5.36 -14.83
C CYS A 44 2.22 -6.52 -15.63
N GLY A 45 1.43 -7.48 -16.13
CA GLY A 45 1.90 -8.60 -16.95
C GLY A 45 2.49 -9.76 -16.13
N ASP A 46 2.52 -10.97 -16.73
CA ASP A 46 3.07 -12.20 -16.13
C ASP A 46 4.61 -12.27 -16.17
N ASP A 47 5.25 -11.35 -16.89
CA ASP A 47 6.70 -11.32 -17.05
C ASP A 47 7.34 -10.41 -15.99
N ALA A 48 8.05 -11.07 -15.07
CA ALA A 48 8.78 -10.56 -13.90
C ALA A 48 7.94 -10.40 -12.62
N LYS A 49 8.50 -10.91 -11.52
CA LYS A 49 7.98 -10.82 -10.15
C LYS A 49 7.81 -9.35 -9.72
N CYS A 50 6.71 -8.71 -10.08
CA CYS A 50 6.37 -7.37 -9.62
C CYS A 50 6.04 -7.41 -8.13
N LEU A 51 6.89 -6.79 -7.32
CA LEU A 51 6.63 -6.54 -5.91
C LEU A 51 5.60 -5.42 -5.79
N SER A 52 4.42 -5.72 -5.25
CA SER A 52 3.39 -4.70 -5.01
C SER A 52 3.56 -4.05 -3.64
N VAL A 53 3.62 -2.72 -3.61
CA VAL A 53 3.72 -1.93 -2.38
C VAL A 53 2.50 -1.02 -2.30
N TYR A 54 1.75 -1.08 -1.20
CA TYR A 54 0.66 -0.16 -0.92
C TYR A 54 0.94 0.64 0.35
N ILE A 55 0.76 1.96 0.27
CA ILE A 55 0.97 2.89 1.39
C ILE A 55 -0.37 3.53 1.72
N GLY A 56 -0.78 3.47 2.99
CA GLY A 56 -2.04 4.07 3.47
C GLY A 56 -1.96 4.46 4.93
N ASP A 57 -2.95 5.23 5.40
CA ASP A 57 -2.97 5.76 6.76
C ASP A 57 -4.32 5.51 7.47
N SER A 58 -5.35 5.11 6.71
CA SER A 58 -6.73 5.04 7.18
C SER A 58 -7.28 3.62 7.22
N VAL A 59 -8.41 3.43 7.92
CA VAL A 59 -9.17 2.17 7.89
C VAL A 59 -9.61 1.83 6.46
N GLY A 60 -9.87 2.84 5.62
CA GLY A 60 -10.30 2.62 4.25
C GLY A 60 -9.20 2.07 3.34
N ASP A 61 -7.95 2.07 3.80
CA ASP A 61 -6.82 1.49 3.10
C ASP A 61 -6.50 0.06 3.56
N LEU A 62 -7.10 -0.41 4.66
CA LEU A 62 -6.76 -1.68 5.31
C LEU A 62 -6.81 -2.86 4.34
N LEU A 63 -7.81 -2.90 3.45
CA LEU A 63 -7.94 -4.00 2.51
C LEU A 63 -6.82 -4.00 1.47
N CYS A 64 -6.48 -2.83 0.90
CA CYS A 64 -5.37 -2.72 -0.05
C CYS A 64 -4.01 -2.98 0.62
N LEU A 65 -3.84 -2.51 1.86
CA LEU A 65 -2.66 -2.78 2.68
C LEU A 65 -2.43 -4.28 2.89
N LEU A 66 -3.51 -5.06 3.06
CA LEU A 66 -3.44 -6.52 3.25
C LEU A 66 -3.38 -7.29 1.92
N GLU A 67 -3.86 -6.72 0.83
CA GLU A 67 -3.82 -7.32 -0.50
C GLU A 67 -2.44 -7.19 -1.15
N ALA A 68 -1.71 -6.10 -0.88
CA ALA A 68 -0.37 -5.88 -1.38
C ALA A 68 0.64 -6.87 -0.77
N ASP A 69 1.70 -7.14 -1.53
CA ASP A 69 2.85 -7.90 -1.04
C ASP A 69 3.48 -7.18 0.17
N VAL A 70 3.63 -5.85 0.09
CA VAL A 70 4.10 -5.00 1.18
C VAL A 70 3.09 -3.90 1.47
N GLY A 71 2.32 -4.07 2.55
CA GLY A 71 1.48 -3.01 3.12
C GLY A 71 2.25 -2.15 4.13
N ILE A 72 2.33 -0.84 3.87
CA ILE A 72 2.97 0.14 4.74
C ILE A 72 1.94 1.14 5.26
N VAL A 73 1.78 1.17 6.57
CA VAL A 73 1.01 2.19 7.29
C VAL A 73 1.90 3.39 7.56
N ILE A 74 1.56 4.54 7.00
CA ILE A 74 2.23 5.80 7.33
C ILE A 74 1.49 6.52 8.46
N GLY A 75 2.25 6.97 9.46
CA GLY A 75 1.70 7.68 10.62
C GLY A 75 1.10 6.76 11.69
N SER A 76 0.20 7.31 12.51
CA SER A 76 -0.24 6.68 13.76
C SER A 76 -1.76 6.68 13.95
N SER A 77 -2.51 6.18 12.96
CA SER A 77 -3.97 6.09 13.05
C SER A 77 -4.43 5.08 14.12
N PRO A 78 -5.07 5.52 15.22
CA PRO A 78 -5.53 4.61 16.27
C PRO A 78 -6.68 3.73 15.79
N SER A 79 -7.54 4.27 14.91
CA SER A 79 -8.68 3.55 14.33
C SER A 79 -8.22 2.38 13.45
N LEU A 80 -7.24 2.61 12.58
CA LEU A 80 -6.66 1.56 11.74
C LEU A 80 -6.03 0.46 12.60
N ARG A 81 -5.24 0.83 13.61
CA ARG A 81 -4.64 -0.13 14.55
C ARG A 81 -5.70 -0.94 15.31
N LYS A 82 -6.76 -0.29 15.80
CA LYS A 82 -7.84 -0.95 16.52
C LYS A 82 -8.55 -1.99 15.64
N VAL A 83 -8.89 -1.62 14.41
CA VAL A 83 -9.54 -2.53 13.45
C VAL A 83 -8.59 -3.65 13.06
N GLY A 84 -7.36 -3.34 12.67
CA GLY A 84 -6.36 -4.34 12.26
C GLY A 84 -6.09 -5.38 13.34
N THR A 85 -5.85 -4.96 14.59
CA THR A 85 -5.61 -5.89 15.70
C THR A 85 -6.81 -6.81 15.94
N ARG A 86 -8.05 -6.33 15.71
CA ARG A 86 -9.26 -7.17 15.83
C ARG A 86 -9.29 -8.30 14.80
N PHE A 87 -8.66 -8.11 13.65
CA PHE A 87 -8.50 -9.10 12.59
C PHE A 87 -7.13 -9.79 12.63
N ALA A 88 -6.46 -9.80 13.79
CA ALA A 88 -5.15 -10.42 14.01
C ALA A 88 -4.01 -9.87 13.11
N VAL A 89 -4.15 -8.63 12.65
CA VAL A 89 -3.08 -7.93 11.92
C VAL A 89 -2.01 -7.46 12.90
N SER A 90 -0.76 -7.79 12.60
CA SER A 90 0.42 -7.35 13.34
C SER A 90 1.00 -6.10 12.71
N PHE A 91 1.39 -5.12 13.54
CA PHE A 91 2.02 -3.88 13.10
C PHE A 91 3.49 -3.87 13.53
N VAL A 92 4.41 -3.82 12.56
CA VAL A 92 5.86 -3.93 12.80
C VAL A 92 6.56 -2.69 12.23
N PRO A 93 7.52 -2.06 12.95
CA PRO A 93 8.30 -0.97 12.38
C PRO A 93 8.99 -1.38 11.07
N LEU A 94 8.88 -0.56 10.01
CA LEU A 94 9.38 -0.87 8.67
C LEU A 94 10.87 -1.19 8.72
N PHE A 95 11.67 -0.32 9.34
CA PHE A 95 13.11 -0.54 9.49
C PHE A 95 13.46 -1.89 10.13
N THR A 96 12.83 -2.22 11.26
CA THR A 96 13.06 -3.51 11.96
C THR A 96 12.69 -4.70 11.08
N GLY A 97 11.59 -4.58 10.32
CA GLY A 97 11.15 -5.59 9.36
C GLY A 97 12.17 -5.84 8.25
N VAL A 98 12.69 -4.77 7.65
CA VAL A 98 13.70 -4.82 6.58
C VAL A 98 14.99 -5.46 7.07
N VAL A 99 15.52 -5.00 8.22
CA VAL A 99 16.75 -5.55 8.81
C VAL A 99 16.62 -7.05 9.09
N LYS A 100 15.47 -7.48 9.63
CA LYS A 100 15.22 -8.91 9.90
C LYS A 100 15.24 -9.72 8.60
N LYS A 101 14.58 -9.24 7.55
CA LYS A 101 14.54 -9.89 6.23
C LYS A 101 15.90 -9.96 5.54
N GLN A 102 16.70 -8.90 5.67
CA GLN A 102 18.07 -8.90 5.15
C GLN A 102 18.94 -9.95 5.84
N LYS A 103 18.85 -10.08 7.17
CA LYS A 103 19.57 -11.13 7.91
C LYS A 103 19.16 -12.54 7.46
N GLU A 104 17.86 -12.80 7.37
CA GLU A 104 17.31 -14.08 6.86
C GLU A 104 17.85 -14.40 5.45
N SER A 105 18.02 -13.38 4.61
CA SER A 105 18.50 -13.56 3.22
C SER A 105 20.00 -13.84 3.12
N VAL A 106 20.82 -13.19 3.95
CA VAL A 106 22.27 -13.43 4.01
C VAL A 106 22.56 -14.87 4.44
N GLU A 107 21.78 -15.39 5.38
CA GLU A 107 21.90 -16.77 5.85
C GLU A 107 21.42 -17.81 4.82
N ALA A 108 20.43 -17.45 4.00
CA ALA A 108 19.82 -18.36 3.00
C ALA A 108 20.49 -18.33 1.61
N GLY A 109 21.34 -17.37 1.30
CA GLY A 109 22.03 -17.23 0.01
C GLY A 109 21.16 -16.78 -1.16
N PHE A 110 19.85 -16.58 -0.95
CA PHE A 110 18.93 -15.95 -1.89
C PHE A 110 17.80 -15.21 -1.16
N ILE A 111 17.27 -14.20 -1.81
CA ILE A 111 16.21 -13.34 -1.28
C ILE A 111 14.85 -13.90 -1.73
N ASP A 112 14.18 -14.70 -0.90
CA ASP A 112 12.75 -15.01 -1.08
C ASP A 112 11.94 -14.10 -0.16
N TRP A 113 11.56 -12.92 -0.66
CA TRP A 113 10.65 -12.01 0.03
C TRP A 113 9.24 -12.61 0.00
N LYS A 114 9.02 -13.69 0.73
CA LYS A 114 7.66 -14.13 1.07
C LYS A 114 7.19 -13.31 2.25
N TRP A 115 6.33 -12.35 1.94
CA TRP A 115 5.72 -11.47 2.92
C TRP A 115 4.72 -12.27 3.75
N GLN A 116 4.68 -11.98 5.05
CA GLN A 116 3.81 -12.71 5.96
C GLN A 116 2.40 -12.12 5.87
N LYS A 117 1.42 -12.94 5.50
CA LYS A 117 0.02 -12.56 5.54
C LYS A 117 -0.34 -12.06 6.95
N GLY A 118 -1.04 -10.94 7.02
CA GLY A 118 -1.45 -10.33 8.28
C GLY A 118 -0.37 -9.53 9.00
N VAL A 119 0.76 -9.20 8.35
CA VAL A 119 1.74 -8.24 8.86
C VAL A 119 1.68 -6.96 8.03
N LEU A 120 1.52 -5.83 8.71
CA LEU A 120 1.66 -4.50 8.12
C LEU A 120 2.88 -3.79 8.72
N TYR A 121 3.63 -3.13 7.86
CA TYR A 121 4.77 -2.34 8.29
C TYR A 121 4.34 -0.93 8.66
N THR A 122 4.98 -0.31 9.64
CA THR A 122 4.67 1.06 10.06
C THR A 122 5.85 1.97 9.81
N ALA A 123 5.61 3.09 9.14
CA ALA A 123 6.59 4.13 8.90
C ALA A 123 6.17 5.45 9.57
N SER A 124 7.15 6.14 10.12
CA SER A 124 6.97 7.44 10.79
C SER A 124 7.02 8.62 9.82
N SER A 125 7.62 8.44 8.64
CA SER A 125 7.84 9.49 7.65
C SER A 125 8.01 8.95 6.24
N TRP A 126 7.85 9.83 5.24
CA TRP A 126 8.18 9.52 3.85
C TRP A 126 9.66 9.21 3.65
N THR A 127 10.56 9.79 4.45
CA THR A 127 12.00 9.49 4.39
C THR A 127 12.29 8.02 4.66
N GLU A 128 11.61 7.43 5.64
CA GLU A 128 11.74 6.00 5.97
C GLU A 128 11.24 5.10 4.82
N ILE A 129 10.13 5.49 4.19
CA ILE A 129 9.57 4.79 3.02
C ILE A 129 10.51 4.92 1.81
N HIS A 130 11.08 6.10 1.58
CA HIS A 130 12.05 6.32 0.51
C HIS A 130 13.30 5.48 0.70
N ALA A 131 13.83 5.40 1.93
CA ALA A 131 14.97 4.54 2.23
C ALA A 131 14.66 3.05 1.94
N PHE A 132 13.46 2.60 2.26
CA PHE A 132 13.00 1.24 1.92
C PHE A 132 12.93 0.99 0.40
N ILE A 133 12.33 1.92 -0.36
CA ILE A 133 12.15 1.75 -1.81
C ILE A 133 13.48 1.82 -2.57
N LEU A 134 14.38 2.73 -2.17
CA LEU A 134 15.63 3.01 -2.87
C LEU A 134 16.83 2.19 -2.35
N GLY A 135 16.73 1.58 -1.16
CA GLY A 135 17.80 0.81 -0.54
C GLY A 135 18.99 1.65 -0.06
N LEU A 136 18.74 2.88 0.39
CA LEU A 136 19.76 3.81 0.90
C LEU A 136 20.26 3.45 2.31
#